data_AF-A0A1G2P478-F1
#
_entry.id   AF-A0A1G2P478-F1
#
_cell.length_a   1.000
_cell.length_b   1.000
_cell.length_c   1.000
_cell.angle_alpha   90.00
_cell.angle_beta   90.00
_cell.angle_gamma   90.00
#
_symmetry.space_group_name_H-M   'P 1'
#
loop_
_entity.id
_entity.type
_entity.pdbx_description
1 polymer ?
#
loop_
_entity_poly.entity_id
_entity_poly.type
_entity_poly.pdbx_seq_one_letter_code
_entity_poly.pdbx_strand_id
1 'polypeptide(L)'
;MKNLLAAVPQSVTDIINKIEDNVVNPILLLLFAVALLVFIWGAFTYIVHADDSTKRSEGGKGMIYGVIGMFIMFSVFGIINLIAATVQGL
;
A
#
# COMPACT_ATOMS: atom_id res chain seq x y z
N MET A 1 -12.91 -2.23 28.24
CA MET A 1 -13.58 -2.65 26.99
C MET A 1 -13.23 -4.04 26.47
N LYS A 2 -12.45 -4.88 27.19
CA LYS A 2 -12.40 -6.33 26.90
C LYS A 2 -13.80 -6.96 26.79
N ASN A 3 -14.81 -6.30 27.36
CA ASN A 3 -16.20 -6.74 27.46
C ASN A 3 -17.09 -6.31 26.27
N LEU A 4 -16.65 -5.37 25.40
CA LEU A 4 -17.43 -4.97 24.21
C LEU A 4 -17.05 -5.81 22.98
N LEU A 5 -15.78 -6.23 22.88
CA LEU A 5 -15.36 -7.25 21.92
C LEU A 5 -15.79 -8.67 22.32
N ALA A 6 -16.05 -8.91 23.61
CA ALA A 6 -16.74 -10.12 24.07
C ALA A 6 -18.21 -10.20 23.62
N ALA A 7 -18.81 -9.08 23.19
CA ALA A 7 -20.17 -9.04 22.66
C ALA A 7 -20.22 -9.20 21.12
N VAL A 8 -19.08 -9.02 20.43
CA VAL A 8 -18.96 -9.36 19.01
C VAL A 8 -18.77 -10.87 18.92
N PRO A 9 -19.63 -11.61 18.20
CA PRO A 9 -19.46 -13.04 18.06
C PRO A 9 -18.10 -13.35 17.42
N GLN A 10 -17.35 -14.28 17.99
CA GLN A 10 -16.02 -14.69 17.48
C GLN A 10 -16.05 -15.07 16.00
N SER A 11 -17.17 -15.62 15.53
CA SER A 11 -17.42 -15.91 14.12
C SER A 11 -17.34 -14.68 13.20
N VAL A 12 -17.73 -13.49 13.66
CA VAL A 12 -17.62 -12.24 12.89
C VAL A 12 -16.17 -11.79 12.80
N THR A 13 -15.43 -11.85 13.90
CA THR A 13 -13.99 -11.54 13.93
C THR A 13 -13.20 -12.52 13.05
N ASP A 14 -13.55 -13.81 13.08
CA ASP A 14 -12.91 -14.83 12.25
C ASP A 14 -13.13 -14.60 10.75
N ILE A 15 -14.33 -14.14 10.35
CA ILE A 15 -14.62 -13.80 8.96
C ILE A 15 -13.80 -12.58 8.53
N ILE A 16 -13.73 -11.54 9.36
CA ILE A 16 -12.95 -10.34 9.07
C ILE A 16 -11.47 -10.69 8.91
N ASN A 17 -10.89 -11.44 9.86
CA ASN A 17 -9.48 -11.86 9.81
C ASN A 17 -9.20 -12.69 8.55
N LYS A 18 -10.10 -13.61 8.17
CA LYS A 18 -9.95 -14.39 6.93
C LYS A 18 -9.95 -13.50 5.68
N ILE A 19 -10.79 -12.47 5.62
CA ILE A 19 -10.81 -11.52 4.50
C ILE A 19 -9.52 -10.70 4.48
N GLU A 20 -9.05 -10.24 5.63
CA GLU A 20 -7.79 -9.52 5.75
C GLU A 20 -6.62 -10.37 5.24
N ASP A 21 -6.47 -11.58 5.76
CA ASP A 21 -5.33 -12.45 5.46
C ASP A 21 -5.33 -12.98 4.04
N ASN A 22 -6.50 -13.30 3.47
CA ASN A 22 -6.58 -13.96 2.17
C ASN A 22 -6.88 -13.00 1.01
N VAL A 23 -7.35 -11.79 1.30
CA VAL A 23 -7.75 -10.83 0.25
C VAL A 23 -6.97 -9.53 0.39
N VAL A 24 -7.06 -8.86 1.54
CA VAL A 24 -6.48 -7.52 1.71
C VAL A 24 -4.95 -7.59 1.67
N ASN A 25 -4.33 -8.44 2.49
CA ASN A 25 -2.87 -8.54 2.59
C ASN A 25 -2.21 -8.96 1.26
N PRO A 26 -2.71 -9.96 0.52
CA PRO A 26 -2.16 -10.30 -0.79
C PRO A 26 -2.32 -9.18 -1.83
N ILE A 27 -3.46 -8.48 -1.85
CA ILE A 27 -3.69 -7.36 -2.77
C ILE A 27 -2.76 -6.19 -2.45
N LEU A 28 -2.57 -5.87 -1.17
CA LEU A 28 -1.61 -4.85 -0.75
C LEU A 28 -0.18 -5.20 -1.20
N LEU A 29 0.24 -6.44 -0.99
CA LEU A 29 1.56 -6.90 -1.45
C LEU A 29 1.69 -6.80 -2.98
N LEU A 30 0.66 -7.23 -3.73
CA LEU A 30 0.64 -7.17 -5.19
C LEU A 30 0.75 -5.73 -5.69
N LEU A 31 -0.08 -4.82 -5.14
CA LEU A 31 -0.06 -3.42 -5.52
C LEU A 31 1.30 -2.77 -5.20
N PHE A 32 1.95 -3.16 -4.09
CA PHE A 32 3.26 -2.63 -3.71
C PHE A 32 4.33 -3.11 -4.70
N ALA A 33 4.30 -4.39 -5.04
CA ALA A 33 5.19 -4.97 -6.04
C ALA A 33 5.02 -4.26 -7.39
N VAL A 34 3.79 -4.00 -7.83
CA VAL A 34 3.53 -3.26 -9.08
C VAL A 34 4.08 -1.83 -9.01
N ALA A 35 3.82 -1.10 -7.93
CA ALA A 35 4.35 0.25 -7.75
C ALA A 35 5.88 0.29 -7.78
N LEU A 36 6.53 -0.68 -7.13
CA LEU A 36 7.98 -0.83 -7.13
C LEU A 36 8.51 -1.17 -8.53
N LEU A 37 7.85 -2.06 -9.28
CA LEU A 37 8.23 -2.39 -10.65
C LEU A 37 8.12 -1.18 -11.58
N VAL A 38 7.05 -0.39 -11.47
CA VAL A 38 6.87 0.86 -12.24
C VAL A 38 7.97 1.87 -11.87
N PHE A 39 8.31 1.99 -10.59
CA PHE A 39 9.41 2.83 -10.13
C PHE A 39 10.75 2.40 -10.75
N ILE A 40 11.08 1.11 -10.67
CA ILE A 40 12.32 0.54 -11.21
C ILE A 40 12.37 0.72 -12.73
N TRP A 41 11.28 0.47 -13.44
CA TRP A 41 11.20 0.67 -14.89
C TRP A 41 11.41 2.13 -15.28
N GLY A 42 10.82 3.06 -14.52
CA GLY A 42 11.03 4.49 -14.69
C GLY A 42 12.50 4.88 -14.47
N ALA A 43 13.11 4.40 -13.38
CA ALA A 43 14.51 4.66 -13.05
C ALA A 43 15.46 4.10 -14.10
N PHE A 44 15.22 2.87 -14.55
CA PHE A 44 15.98 2.25 -15.64
C PHE A 44 15.89 3.06 -16.93
N THR A 45 14.69 3.45 -17.33
CA THR A 45 14.45 4.27 -18.53
C THR A 45 15.13 5.64 -18.42
N TYR A 46 15.08 6.26 -17.24
CA TYR A 46 15.71 7.55 -16.96
C TYR A 46 17.24 7.50 -17.10
N ILE A 47 17.87 6.40 -16.67
CA ILE A 47 19.33 6.23 -16.72
C ILE A 47 19.80 5.84 -18.13
N VAL A 48 19.15 4.87 -18.77
CA VAL A 48 19.59 4.34 -20.08
C VAL A 48 19.43 5.38 -21.20
N HIS A 49 18.41 6.23 -21.11
CA HIS A 49 18.15 7.26 -22.11
C HIS A 49 18.60 8.66 -21.65
N ALA A 50 19.73 8.73 -20.93
CA ALA A 50 20.23 10.00 -20.39
C ALA A 50 20.45 11.09 -21.46
N ASP A 51 20.75 10.68 -22.70
CA ASP A 51 21.04 11.53 -23.85
C ASP A 51 19.78 11.94 -24.64
N ASP A 52 18.65 11.28 -24.40
CA ASP A 52 17.35 11.56 -25.04
C ASP A 52 16.42 12.24 -24.03
N SER A 53 16.24 13.55 -24.19
CA SER A 53 15.46 14.37 -23.26
C SER A 53 13.99 13.95 -23.16
N THR A 54 13.41 13.40 -24.23
CA THR A 54 12.02 12.94 -24.25
C THR A 54 11.88 11.67 -23.43
N LYS A 55 12.69 10.64 -23.72
CA LYS A 55 12.63 9.37 -23.00
C LYS A 55 13.08 9.48 -21.54
N ARG A 56 14.02 10.38 -21.26
CA ARG A 56 14.39 10.72 -19.88
C ARG A 56 13.23 11.31 -19.09
N SER A 57 12.46 12.21 -19.71
CA SER A 57 11.25 12.77 -19.08
C SER A 57 10.20 11.69 -18.80
N GLU A 58 10.00 10.74 -19.73
CA GLU A 58 9.11 9.60 -19.54
C GLU A 58 9.56 8.69 -18.39
N GLY A 59 10.85 8.35 -18.32
CA GLY A 59 11.42 7.59 -17.20
C GLY A 59 11.20 8.28 -15.86
N GLY A 60 11.41 9.60 -15.81
CA GLY A 60 11.16 10.42 -14.63
C GLY A 60 9.69 10.38 -14.19
N LYS A 61 8.74 10.45 -15.12
CA LYS A 61 7.31 10.28 -14.82
C LYS A 61 7.03 8.90 -14.24
N GLY A 62 7.62 7.84 -14.80
CA GLY A 62 7.51 6.47 -14.27
C GLY A 62 7.94 6.36 -12.81
N MET A 63 9.07 6.98 -12.46
CA MET A 63 9.53 7.05 -11.06
C MET A 63 8.50 7.75 -10.16
N ILE A 64 7.97 8.90 -10.59
CA ILE A 64 6.97 9.65 -9.82
C ILE A 64 5.70 8.84 -9.62
N TYR A 65 5.19 8.15 -10.65
CA TYR A 65 4.01 7.29 -10.51
C TYR A 65 4.23 6.16 -9.52
N GLY A 66 5.42 5.53 -9.54
CA GLY A 66 5.79 4.51 -8.55
C GLY A 66 5.83 5.06 -7.12
N VAL A 67 6.42 6.25 -6.92
CA VAL A 67 6.48 6.91 -5.60
C VAL A 67 5.09 7.27 -5.09
N ILE A 68 4.21 7.82 -5.95
CA ILE A 68 2.83 8.13 -5.58
C ILE A 68 2.09 6.86 -5.15
N GLY A 69 2.27 5.76 -5.88
CA GLY A 69 1.70 4.46 -5.52
C GLY A 69 2.13 4.00 -4.12
N MET A 70 3.44 4.06 -3.83
CA MET A 70 3.97 3.71 -2.50
C MET A 70 3.48 4.67 -1.40
N PHE A 71 3.38 5.97 -1.69
CA PHE A 71 2.90 6.97 -0.73
C PHE A 71 1.45 6.73 -0.32
N ILE A 72 0.58 6.33 -1.27
CA ILE A 72 -0.82 5.99 -0.97
C ILE A 72 -0.87 4.81 0.00
N MET A 73 -0.03 3.79 -0.20
CA MET A 73 0.02 2.64 0.71
C MET A 73 0.44 3.02 2.12
N PHE A 74 1.51 3.79 2.26
CA PHE A 74 1.93 4.30 3.57
C PHE A 74 0.84 5.13 4.24
N SER A 75 0.12 5.93 3.46
CA SER A 75 -1.00 6.72 3.96
C SER A 75 -2.14 5.84 4.48
N VAL A 76 -2.49 4.76 3.77
CA VAL A 76 -3.51 3.80 4.22
C VAL A 76 -3.10 3.13 5.52
N PHE A 77 -1.87 2.61 5.62
CA PHE A 77 -1.37 2.00 6.86
C PHE A 77 -1.35 3.00 8.02
N GLY A 78 -0.98 4.25 7.77
CA GLY A 78 -1.01 5.32 8.77
C GLY A 78 -2.43 5.58 9.29
N ILE A 79 -3.41 5.65 8.41
CA ILE A 79 -4.82 5.86 8.78
C ILE A 79 -5.37 4.66 9.55
N ILE A 80 -5.11 3.43 9.11
CA ILE A 80 -5.53 2.21 9.82
C ILE A 80 -4.96 2.20 11.24
N ASN A 81 -3.66 2.47 11.40
CA ASN A 81 -3.02 2.52 12.70
C ASN A 81 -3.56 3.67 13.58
N LEU A 82 -3.85 4.82 13.00
CA LEU A 82 -4.44 5.95 13.72
C LEU A 82 -5.83 5.61 14.26
N ILE A 83 -6.68 4.99 13.42
CA ILE A 83 -8.01 4.54 13.82
C ILE A 83 -7.89 3.47 14.89
N ALA A 84 -7.02 2.46 14.70
CA ALA A 84 -6.80 1.39 15.67
C ALA A 84 -6.34 1.94 17.03
N ALA A 85 -5.39 2.88 17.04
CA ALA A 85 -4.91 3.53 18.25
C ALA A 85 -6.03 4.33 18.96
N THR A 86 -6.90 4.99 18.20
CA THR A 86 -8.02 5.76 18.75
C THR A 86 -9.09 4.84 19.34
N VAL A 87 -9.41 3.74 18.66
CA VAL A 87 -10.44 2.78 19.09
C VAL A 87 -9.97 1.88 20.24
N GLN A 88 -8.67 1.59 20.34
CA GLN A 88 -8.10 0.82 21.46
C GLN A 88 -7.78 1.69 22.69
N GLY A 89 -7.62 3.00 22.50
CA GLY A 89 -7.24 3.96 23.54
C GLY A 89 -8.41 4.66 24.26
N LEU A 90 -9.57 4.84 23.60
CA LEU A 90 -10.87 4.93 24.28
C LEU A 90 -11.19 3.59 24.89
#